data_AF-A0A949CIV6-F1
#
_entry.id   AF-A0A949CIV6-F1
#
_cell.length_a   1.000
_cell.length_b   1.000
_cell.length_c   1.000
_cell.angle_alpha   90.00
_cell.angle_beta   90.00
_cell.angle_gamma   90.00
#
_symmetry.space_group_name_H-M   'P 1'
#
loop_
_entity.id
_entity.type
_entity.pdbx_description
1 polymer ?
#
loop_
_entity_poly.entity_id
_entity_poly.type
_entity_poly.pdbx_seq_one_letter_code
_entity_poly.pdbx_strand_id
1 'polypeptide(L)'
;ERDLPARKILRDDLLVELARRGKGDARQMASLRGMEHRHVKQLIPELVELIEEARTQPAPHWPKKARYGRGQPPAMLTQFLSAALAYICRTKKISPAIVATSDDLRDFVKYRLDRIDSDLSPPSLVTGWRAEIVGKDLDDLLRGRIGMVLDNPQSDMPIRFHRI
;
A
#
# COMPACT_ATOMS: atom_id res chain seq x y z
N GLU A 1 -23.32 -17.05 8.98
CA GLU A 1 -23.62 -16.28 7.76
C GLU A 1 -24.93 -15.52 7.93
N ARG A 2 -24.91 -14.19 7.76
CA ARG A 2 -26.10 -13.33 7.73
C ARG A 2 -26.02 -12.56 6.43
N ASP A 3 -27.09 -12.54 5.63
CA ASP A 3 -27.17 -11.78 4.37
C ASP A 3 -27.31 -10.27 4.65
N LEU A 4 -26.27 -9.70 5.24
CA LEU A 4 -26.18 -8.31 5.68
C LEU A 4 -24.78 -7.79 5.36
N PRO A 5 -24.66 -6.51 4.95
CA PRO A 5 -23.36 -5.86 4.83
C PRO A 5 -22.56 -5.96 6.13
N ALA A 6 -21.26 -6.28 6.04
CA ALA A 6 -20.39 -6.49 7.21
C ALA A 6 -20.47 -5.34 8.23
N ARG A 7 -20.47 -4.10 7.75
CA ARG A 7 -20.60 -2.89 8.58
C ARG A 7 -21.91 -2.80 9.37
N LYS A 8 -22.99 -3.45 8.90
CA LYS A 8 -24.26 -3.57 9.66
C LYS A 8 -24.18 -4.65 10.75
N ILE A 9 -23.27 -5.61 10.64
CA ILE A 9 -23.05 -6.63 11.66
C ILE A 9 -22.21 -6.02 12.79
N LEU A 10 -21.05 -5.46 12.45
CA LEU A 10 -20.15 -4.76 13.36
C LEU A 10 -19.41 -3.66 12.61
N ARG A 11 -19.33 -2.46 13.19
CA ARG A 11 -18.67 -1.32 12.54
C ARG A 11 -17.15 -1.44 12.64
N ASP A 12 -16.45 -0.92 11.62
CA ASP A 12 -14.98 -0.98 11.54
C ASP A 12 -14.29 -0.30 12.72
N ASP A 13 -14.84 0.82 13.21
CA ASP A 13 -14.29 1.51 14.38
C ASP A 13 -14.38 0.68 15.66
N LEU A 14 -15.45 -0.11 15.83
CA LEU A 14 -15.58 -1.04 16.94
C LEU A 14 -14.60 -2.21 16.81
N LEU A 15 -14.41 -2.75 15.60
CA LEU A 15 -13.39 -3.78 15.33
C LEU A 15 -11.99 -3.28 15.72
N VAL A 16 -11.63 -2.05 15.33
CA VAL A 16 -10.33 -1.45 15.67
C VAL A 16 -10.20 -1.23 17.19
N GLU A 17 -11.25 -0.76 17.86
CA GLU A 17 -11.24 -0.56 19.31
C GLU A 17 -11.09 -1.89 20.09
N LEU A 18 -11.77 -2.96 19.65
CA LEU A 18 -11.63 -4.30 20.22
C LEU A 18 -10.22 -4.85 20.04
N ALA A 19 -9.67 -4.74 18.83
CA ALA A 19 -8.30 -5.15 18.52
C ALA A 19 -7.26 -4.37 19.34
N ARG A 20 -7.47 -3.06 19.53
CA ARG A 20 -6.56 -2.22 20.33
C ARG A 20 -6.55 -2.58 21.81
N ARG A 21 -7.70 -2.99 22.36
CA ARG A 21 -7.80 -3.41 23.78
C ARG A 21 -7.18 -4.79 24.02
N GLY A 22 -7.34 -5.72 23.08
CA GLY A 22 -6.66 -7.03 23.10
C GLY A 22 -6.95 -7.91 24.32
N LYS A 23 -8.12 -7.73 24.97
CA LYS A 23 -8.58 -8.52 26.13
C LYS A 23 -10.03 -8.94 25.95
N GLY A 24 -10.33 -10.21 26.22
CA GLY A 24 -11.68 -10.78 26.17
C GLY A 24 -12.51 -10.45 27.41
N ASP A 25 -12.78 -9.18 27.71
CA ASP A 25 -13.68 -8.79 28.81
C ASP A 25 -15.05 -8.37 28.29
N ALA A 26 -16.05 -9.25 28.48
CA ALA A 26 -17.42 -9.03 28.03
C ALA A 26 -18.05 -7.75 28.60
N ARG A 27 -17.76 -7.38 29.85
CA ARG A 27 -18.32 -6.18 30.48
C ARG A 27 -17.74 -4.92 29.85
N GLN A 28 -16.43 -4.92 29.59
CA GLN A 28 -15.76 -3.80 28.92
C GLN A 28 -16.14 -3.67 27.45
N MET A 29 -16.44 -4.77 26.77
CA MET A 29 -16.97 -4.72 25.41
C MET A 29 -18.39 -4.17 25.37
N ALA A 30 -19.26 -4.60 26.29
CA ALA A 30 -20.63 -4.10 26.38
C ALA A 30 -20.72 -2.59 26.70
N SER A 31 -19.68 -2.00 27.28
CA SER A 31 -19.64 -0.56 27.58
C SER A 31 -19.16 0.31 26.42
N LEU A 32 -18.68 -0.28 25.31
CA LEU A 32 -18.33 0.46 24.11
C LEU A 32 -19.60 0.98 23.42
N ARG A 33 -19.60 2.27 23.08
CA ARG A 33 -20.71 2.90 22.35
C ARG A 33 -20.89 2.25 20.98
N GLY A 34 -22.05 1.67 20.74
CA GLY A 34 -22.41 0.86 19.57
C GLY A 34 -22.47 -0.64 19.84
N MET A 35 -21.92 -1.14 20.97
CA MET A 35 -22.03 -2.55 21.38
C MET A 35 -23.33 -2.85 22.13
N GLU A 36 -24.08 -1.82 22.55
CA GLU A 36 -25.39 -1.96 23.20
C GLU A 36 -26.49 -2.47 22.25
N HIS A 37 -26.30 -2.35 20.94
CA HIS A 37 -27.25 -2.80 19.95
C HIS A 37 -27.49 -4.31 20.05
N ARG A 38 -28.76 -4.73 20.04
CA ARG A 38 -29.17 -6.13 20.30
C ARG A 38 -28.41 -7.16 19.46
N HIS A 39 -28.21 -6.87 18.17
CA HIS A 39 -27.50 -7.79 17.27
C HIS A 39 -26.00 -7.89 17.57
N VAL A 40 -25.36 -6.81 18.04
CA VAL A 40 -23.93 -6.79 18.41
C VAL A 40 -23.73 -7.43 19.78
N LYS A 41 -24.64 -7.12 20.73
CA LYS A 41 -24.61 -7.68 22.08
C LYS A 41 -24.63 -9.21 22.10
N GLN A 42 -25.31 -9.82 21.14
CA GLN A 42 -25.36 -11.27 20.95
C GLN A 42 -24.00 -11.87 20.51
N LEU A 43 -23.13 -11.08 19.87
CA LEU A 43 -21.81 -11.52 19.41
C LEU A 43 -20.74 -11.45 20.51
N ILE A 44 -21.02 -10.77 21.63
CA ILE A 44 -20.01 -10.53 22.68
C ILE A 44 -19.35 -11.82 23.20
N PRO A 45 -20.08 -12.92 23.50
CA PRO A 45 -19.44 -14.15 23.97
C PRO A 45 -18.45 -14.73 22.95
N GLU A 46 -18.84 -14.78 21.68
CA GLU A 46 -18.00 -15.27 20.58
C GLU A 46 -16.77 -14.37 20.36
N LEU A 47 -16.96 -13.05 20.44
CA LEU A 47 -15.85 -12.08 20.34
C LEU A 47 -14.84 -12.22 21.49
N VAL A 48 -15.30 -12.52 22.72
CA VAL A 48 -14.42 -12.80 23.86
C VAL A 48 -13.52 -13.99 23.57
N GLU A 49 -14.11 -15.10 23.11
CA GLU A 49 -13.38 -16.33 22.78
C GLU A 49 -12.34 -16.08 21.68
N LEU A 50 -12.74 -15.43 20.59
CA LEU A 50 -11.85 -15.11 19.47
C LEU A 50 -10.69 -14.19 19.88
N ILE A 51 -10.93 -13.19 20.74
CA ILE A 51 -9.88 -12.29 21.20
C ILE A 51 -8.88 -13.03 22.10
N GLU A 52 -9.36 -13.91 22.99
CA GLU A 52 -8.48 -14.71 23.86
C GLU A 52 -7.69 -15.75 23.07
N GLU A 53 -8.30 -16.38 22.07
CA GLU A 53 -7.60 -17.25 21.11
C GLU A 53 -6.50 -16.47 20.38
N ALA A 54 -6.84 -15.34 19.75
CA ALA A 54 -5.87 -14.51 19.03
C ALA A 54 -4.73 -14.00 19.93
N ARG A 55 -5.03 -13.72 21.22
CA ARG A 55 -4.03 -13.29 22.20
C ARG A 55 -3.05 -14.41 22.58
N THR A 56 -3.50 -15.66 22.57
CA THR A 56 -2.68 -16.81 22.94
C THR A 56 -1.91 -17.41 21.76
N GLN A 57 -2.22 -17.00 20.53
CA GLN A 57 -1.48 -17.40 19.33
C GLN A 57 -0.03 -16.89 19.36
N PRO A 58 0.97 -17.76 19.12
CA PRO A 58 2.36 -17.36 19.12
C PRO A 58 2.68 -16.47 17.91
N ALA A 59 3.60 -15.51 18.09
CA ALA A 59 3.96 -14.48 17.11
C ALA A 59 4.21 -14.96 15.66
N PRO A 60 4.73 -16.17 15.38
CA PRO A 60 4.87 -16.66 14.01
C PRO A 60 3.55 -16.79 13.21
N HIS A 61 2.39 -16.85 13.89
CA HIS A 61 1.08 -16.93 13.25
C HIS A 61 0.42 -15.56 13.02
N TRP A 62 1.03 -14.49 13.54
CA TRP A 62 0.47 -13.16 13.37
C TRP A 62 0.64 -12.70 11.92
N PRO A 63 -0.34 -11.95 11.37
CA PRO A 63 -0.16 -11.34 10.07
C PRO A 63 1.06 -10.41 10.11
N LYS A 64 1.87 -10.44 9.05
CA LYS A 64 2.99 -9.50 8.91
C LYS A 64 2.44 -8.08 9.02
N LYS A 65 2.99 -7.29 9.93
CA LYS A 65 2.59 -5.89 10.10
C LYS A 65 2.75 -5.18 8.77
N ALA A 66 1.66 -4.63 8.24
CA ALA A 66 1.72 -3.78 7.06
C ALA A 66 2.74 -2.66 7.34
N ARG A 67 3.81 -2.58 6.53
CA ARG A 67 4.85 -1.55 6.66
C ARG A 67 4.31 -0.21 6.14
N TYR A 68 3.29 0.33 6.80
CA TYR A 68 2.88 1.71 6.58
C TYR A 68 3.82 2.64 7.37
N GLY A 69 4.61 3.43 6.64
CA GLY A 69 5.23 4.65 7.18
C GLY A 69 6.67 4.56 7.70
N ARG A 70 7.32 3.39 7.74
CA ARG A 70 8.80 3.34 7.88
C ARG A 70 9.44 3.27 6.50
N GLY A 71 10.40 4.14 6.22
CA GLY A 71 11.15 4.13 4.95
C GLY A 71 10.32 4.51 3.72
N GLN A 72 9.34 5.41 3.86
CA GLN A 72 8.69 5.95 2.65
C GLN A 72 9.72 6.75 1.84
N PRO A 73 9.85 6.51 0.53
CA PRO A 73 10.74 7.30 -0.29
C PRO A 73 10.31 8.77 -0.23
N PRO A 74 11.26 9.71 -0.34
CA PRO A 74 10.94 11.12 -0.36
C PRO A 74 9.85 11.41 -1.41
N ALA A 75 8.82 12.20 -1.05
CA ALA A 75 7.71 12.49 -1.95
C ALA A 75 8.19 13.11 -3.27
N MET A 76 9.23 13.94 -3.21
CA MET A 76 9.91 14.52 -4.38
C MET A 76 10.44 13.45 -5.34
N LEU A 77 11.02 12.35 -4.83
CA LEU A 77 11.53 11.27 -5.67
C LEU A 77 10.38 10.56 -6.40
N THR A 78 9.28 10.28 -5.70
CA THR A 78 8.09 9.68 -6.34
C THR A 78 7.48 10.61 -7.38
N GLN A 79 7.37 11.92 -7.09
CA GLN A 79 6.89 12.92 -8.05
C GLN A 79 7.79 13.03 -9.30
N PHE A 80 9.11 13.00 -9.10
CA PHE A 80 10.08 12.98 -10.18
C PHE A 80 9.92 11.74 -11.08
N LEU A 81 9.81 10.55 -10.48
CA LEU A 81 9.58 9.32 -11.25
C LEU A 81 8.19 9.31 -11.92
N SER A 82 7.17 9.94 -11.33
CA SER A 82 5.87 10.11 -11.98
C SER A 82 5.98 10.96 -13.26
N ALA A 83 6.76 12.04 -13.23
CA ALA A 83 7.01 12.85 -14.41
C ALA A 83 7.79 12.07 -15.48
N ALA A 84 8.80 11.30 -15.06
CA ALA A 84 9.55 10.41 -15.94
C ALA A 84 8.65 9.36 -16.59
N LEU A 85 7.81 8.70 -15.79
CA LEU A 85 6.84 7.71 -16.23
C LEU A 85 5.89 8.31 -17.27
N ALA A 86 5.34 9.49 -17.01
CA ALA A 86 4.44 10.18 -17.94
C ALA A 86 5.12 10.43 -19.30
N TYR A 87 6.39 10.85 -19.29
CA TYR A 87 7.17 11.03 -20.50
C TYR A 87 7.39 9.71 -21.26
N ILE A 88 7.84 8.65 -20.59
CA ILE A 88 8.06 7.33 -21.20
C ILE A 88 6.75 6.78 -21.78
N CYS A 89 5.65 6.93 -21.06
CA CYS A 89 4.34 6.48 -21.50
C CYS A 89 3.88 7.24 -22.75
N ARG A 90 4.14 8.55 -22.81
CA ARG A 90 3.79 9.38 -23.97
C ARG A 90 4.62 9.01 -25.20
N THR A 91 5.92 8.71 -25.06
CA THR A 91 6.74 8.21 -26.19
C THR A 91 6.29 6.83 -26.67
N LYS A 92 5.83 5.97 -25.76
CA LYS A 92 5.35 4.61 -26.06
C LYS A 92 3.84 4.53 -26.37
N LYS A 93 3.16 5.69 -26.47
CA LYS A 93 1.72 5.81 -26.77
C LYS A 93 0.82 4.96 -25.87
N ILE A 94 1.15 4.91 -24.58
CA ILE A 94 0.38 4.19 -23.56
C ILE A 94 -0.09 5.15 -22.48
N SER A 95 -1.26 4.89 -21.89
CA SER A 95 -1.77 5.72 -20.79
C SER A 95 -0.94 5.49 -19.52
N PRO A 96 -0.40 6.54 -18.86
CA PRO A 96 0.33 6.37 -17.60
C PRO A 96 -0.50 5.66 -16.52
N ALA A 97 -1.81 5.92 -16.48
CA ALA A 97 -2.72 5.39 -15.46
C ALA A 97 -2.87 3.85 -15.51
N ILE A 98 -2.65 3.23 -16.67
CA ILE A 98 -2.68 1.75 -16.78
C ILE A 98 -1.31 1.13 -16.48
N VAL A 99 -0.25 1.93 -16.58
CA VAL A 99 1.11 1.47 -16.31
C VAL A 99 1.39 1.47 -14.82
N ALA A 100 1.17 2.58 -14.11
CA ALA A 100 1.41 2.65 -12.68
C ALA A 100 0.69 3.81 -11.99
N THR A 101 0.41 3.60 -10.70
CA THR A 101 -0.05 4.61 -9.75
C THR A 101 1.11 5.19 -8.94
N SER A 102 0.85 6.23 -8.16
CA SER A 102 1.83 6.77 -7.19
C SER A 102 2.26 5.74 -6.14
N ASP A 103 1.37 4.80 -5.79
CA ASP A 103 1.69 3.73 -4.85
C ASP A 103 2.58 2.67 -5.50
N ASP A 104 2.36 2.32 -6.77
CA ASP A 104 3.26 1.43 -7.53
C ASP A 104 4.68 2.01 -7.61
N LEU A 105 4.81 3.32 -7.86
CA LEU A 105 6.13 3.99 -7.92
C LEU A 105 6.82 4.02 -6.55
N ARG A 106 6.05 4.22 -5.48
CA ARG A 106 6.57 4.14 -4.11
C ARG A 106 7.09 2.73 -3.81
N ASP A 107 6.33 1.70 -4.18
CA ASP A 107 6.73 0.31 -3.98
C ASP A 107 7.95 -0.06 -4.85
N PHE A 108 8.01 0.45 -6.09
CA PHE A 108 9.19 0.34 -6.94
C PHE A 108 10.44 0.95 -6.29
N VAL A 109 10.35 2.18 -5.78
CA VAL A 109 11.51 2.84 -5.15
C VAL A 109 11.95 2.09 -3.91
N LYS A 110 11.01 1.69 -3.04
CA LYS A 110 11.33 0.88 -1.86
C LYS A 110 12.03 -0.41 -2.26
N TYR A 111 11.47 -1.14 -3.22
CA TYR A 111 12.04 -2.39 -3.71
C TYR A 111 13.46 -2.23 -4.26
N ARG A 112 13.79 -1.07 -4.84
CA ARG A 112 15.13 -0.79 -5.39
C ARG A 112 16.12 -0.26 -4.37
N LEU A 113 15.67 0.54 -3.39
CA LEU A 113 16.54 1.20 -2.43
C LEU A 113 16.72 0.40 -1.14
N ASP A 114 15.67 -0.28 -0.66
CA ASP A 114 15.74 -1.13 0.52
C ASP A 114 16.29 -2.51 0.14
N ARG A 115 17.59 -2.72 0.41
CA ARG A 115 18.26 -4.02 0.19
C ARG A 115 17.88 -5.08 1.23
N ILE A 116 16.97 -4.76 2.17
CA ILE A 116 16.73 -5.51 3.39
C ILE A 116 15.26 -5.96 3.41
N ASP A 117 15.07 -7.20 2.94
CA ASP A 117 13.95 -8.13 3.13
C ASP A 117 13.37 -8.64 1.81
N SER A 118 14.00 -9.74 1.36
CA SER A 118 13.71 -10.56 0.18
C SER A 118 12.36 -11.30 0.20
N ASP A 119 11.47 -10.98 1.13
CA ASP A 119 10.15 -11.61 1.29
C ASP A 119 9.02 -10.83 0.59
N LEU A 120 9.33 -9.68 0.01
CA LEU A 120 8.36 -8.91 -0.77
C LEU A 120 8.29 -9.46 -2.19
N SER A 121 7.06 -9.82 -2.60
CA SER A 121 6.79 -10.09 -4.01
C SER A 121 7.23 -8.88 -4.85
N PRO A 122 7.92 -9.10 -5.97
CA PRO A 122 8.43 -8.01 -6.78
C PRO A 122 7.28 -7.13 -7.29
N PRO A 123 7.38 -5.79 -7.22
CA PRO A 123 6.31 -4.90 -7.64
C PRO A 123 6.00 -5.03 -9.14
N SER A 124 4.81 -4.58 -9.52
CA SER A 124 4.31 -4.65 -10.91
C SER A 124 5.25 -3.98 -11.92
N LEU A 125 5.96 -2.92 -11.52
CA LEU A 125 6.91 -2.17 -12.35
C LEU A 125 8.25 -2.89 -12.62
N VAL A 126 8.54 -3.99 -11.93
CA VAL A 126 9.77 -4.77 -12.14
C VAL A 126 9.51 -6.16 -12.72
N THR A 127 8.24 -6.48 -13.04
CA THR A 127 7.85 -7.76 -13.65
C THR A 127 6.91 -7.56 -14.85
N GLY A 128 6.89 -8.57 -15.74
CA GLY A 128 6.00 -8.61 -16.90
C GLY A 128 6.13 -7.42 -17.87
N TRP A 129 5.06 -7.14 -18.60
CA TRP A 129 5.05 -6.14 -19.67
C TRP A 129 5.35 -4.71 -19.17
N ARG A 130 5.02 -4.38 -17.91
CA ARG A 130 5.31 -3.05 -17.34
C ARG A 130 6.82 -2.84 -17.20
N ALA A 131 7.55 -3.86 -16.79
CA ALA A 131 9.01 -3.80 -16.72
C ALA A 131 9.65 -3.59 -18.09
N GLU A 132 9.10 -4.25 -19.12
CA GLU A 132 9.53 -4.09 -20.51
C GLU A 132 9.28 -2.68 -21.06
N ILE A 133 8.15 -2.07 -20.69
CA ILE A 133 7.77 -0.74 -21.18
C ILE A 133 8.39 0.39 -20.37
N VAL A 134 8.51 0.32 -19.04
CA VAL A 134 9.02 1.47 -18.25
C VAL A 134 10.10 1.10 -17.24
N GLY A 135 10.19 -0.17 -16.85
CA GLY A 135 11.03 -0.61 -15.75
C GLY A 135 12.51 -0.27 -15.95
N LYS A 136 13.07 -0.52 -17.15
CA LYS A 136 14.47 -0.22 -17.44
C LYS A 136 14.79 1.27 -17.37
N ASP A 137 13.95 2.11 -17.97
CA ASP A 137 14.16 3.56 -18.02
C ASP A 137 14.07 4.16 -16.61
N LEU A 138 13.11 3.72 -15.80
CA LEU A 138 13.00 4.12 -14.39
C LEU A 138 14.20 3.65 -13.55
N ASP A 139 14.71 2.44 -13.80
CA ASP A 139 15.93 1.90 -13.17
C ASP A 139 17.18 2.70 -13.54
N ASP A 140 17.32 3.06 -14.81
CA ASP A 140 18.43 3.87 -15.32
C ASP A 140 18.38 5.27 -14.70
N LEU A 141 17.20 5.86 -14.57
CA LEU A 141 16.98 7.17 -13.96
C LEU A 141 17.27 7.14 -12.45
N LEU A 142 16.76 6.15 -11.72
CA LEU A 142 17.00 5.99 -10.29
C LEU A 142 18.47 5.76 -9.95
N ARG A 143 19.23 5.11 -10.85
CA ARG A 143 20.69 4.90 -10.71
C ARG A 143 21.53 6.07 -11.25
N GLY A 144 20.91 7.14 -11.75
CA GLY A 144 21.62 8.29 -12.30
C GLY A 144 22.39 8.01 -13.60
N ARG A 145 21.99 6.99 -14.37
CA ARG A 145 22.57 6.68 -15.69
C ARG A 145 21.94 7.47 -16.83
N ILE A 146 20.73 7.96 -16.60
CA ILE A 146 20.05 8.93 -17.45
C ILE A 146 19.55 10.08 -16.59
N GLY A 147 19.47 11.26 -17.18
CA GLY A 147 18.93 12.47 -16.58
C GLY A 147 17.74 13.02 -17.37
N MET A 148 16.96 13.86 -16.71
CA MET A 148 15.84 14.58 -17.31
C MET A 148 16.18 16.06 -17.38
N VAL A 149 16.06 16.64 -18.57
CA VAL A 149 16.27 18.08 -18.79
C VAL A 149 15.05 18.69 -19.43
N LEU A 150 14.83 19.98 -19.14
CA LEU A 150 13.87 20.81 -19.84
C LEU A 150 14.39 21.08 -21.25
N ASP A 151 13.58 20.73 -22.26
CA ASP A 151 13.91 20.88 -23.68
C ASP A 151 13.23 22.13 -24.26
N ASN A 152 11.90 22.08 -24.37
CA ASN A 152 11.09 23.22 -24.83
C ASN A 152 9.88 23.41 -23.91
N PRO A 153 9.83 24.48 -23.08
CA PRO A 153 8.71 24.72 -22.16
C PRO A 153 7.35 24.92 -22.84
N GLN A 154 7.33 25.28 -24.12
CA GLN A 154 6.11 25.47 -24.90
C GLN A 154 5.66 24.20 -25.61
N SER A 155 6.45 23.13 -25.54
CA SER A 155 6.11 21.83 -26.10
C SER A 155 5.16 21.07 -25.18
N ASP A 156 4.25 20.34 -25.80
CA ASP A 156 3.44 19.28 -25.20
C ASP A 156 4.27 18.22 -24.45
N MET A 157 5.54 18.07 -24.84
CA MET A 157 6.55 17.22 -24.21
C MET A 157 7.74 18.11 -23.84
N PRO A 158 7.69 18.81 -22.69
CA PRO A 158 8.67 19.84 -22.38
C PRO A 158 10.00 19.29 -21.87
N ILE A 159 10.08 17.98 -21.63
CA ILE A 159 11.24 17.29 -21.06
C ILE A 159 11.80 16.29 -22.07
N ARG A 160 13.10 16.03 -21.97
CA ARG A 160 13.76 14.93 -22.68
C ARG A 160 14.73 14.18 -21.77
N PHE A 161 14.97 12.92 -22.10
CA PHE A 161 16.02 12.15 -21.44
C PHE A 161 17.36 12.37 -22.12
N HIS A 162 18.42 12.44 -21.33
CA HIS A 162 19.79 12.40 -21.82
C HIS A 162 20.59 11.37 -21.02
N ARG A 163 21.62 10.77 -21.61
CA ARG A 163 22.56 9.94 -20.85
C ARG A 163 23.54 10.82 -20.08
N ILE A 164 23.94 10.33 -18.91
CA ILE A 164 24.95 10.95 -18.04
C ILE A 164 26.27 10.20 -18.24
#